data_AF-A0A935LMU5-F1
#
_entry.id   AF-A0A935LMU5-F1
#
_cell.length_a   1.000
_cell.length_b   1.000
_cell.length_c   1.000
_cell.angle_alpha   90.00
_cell.angle_beta   90.00
_cell.angle_gamma   90.00
#
_symmetry.space_group_name_H-M   'P 1'
#
loop_
_entity.id
_entity.type
_entity.pdbx_description
1 polymer ?
#
loop_
_entity_poly.entity_id
_entity_poly.type
_entity_poly.pdbx_seq_one_letter_code
_entity_poly.pdbx_strand_id
1 'polypeptide(L)'
;MQCREYATNIVFKKQQDLKPLYGHLIEKAIHSVNPENIITFFEKKMHWKYEGEIGNNYHVSLESSRIKHSMGKSSIKMYDKFAHIFRIETTLNDVTFFKHYREVIHCDGSSTQKEVSMKKNIYSLRPLRKIV
;
A
#
# COMPACT_ATOMS: atom_id res chain seq x y z
N MET A 1 16.01 0.90 11.47
CA MET A 1 15.08 0.37 10.44
C MET A 1 13.86 1.27 10.40
N GLN A 2 13.51 1.87 9.27
CA GLN A 2 12.28 2.69 9.20
C GLN A 2 11.29 2.05 8.23
N CYS A 3 10.33 1.32 8.79
CA CYS A 3 9.10 0.96 8.11
C CYS A 3 8.34 2.26 7.76
N ARG A 4 7.71 2.30 6.59
CA ARG A 4 6.95 3.47 6.16
C ARG A 4 5.49 3.13 6.10
N GLU A 5 4.69 3.96 6.72
CA GLU A 5 3.25 3.81 6.80
C GLU A 5 2.63 5.09 6.27
N TYR A 6 1.72 4.94 5.31
CA TYR A 6 0.85 6.02 4.82
C TYR A 6 -0.58 5.67 5.18
N ALA A 7 -1.33 6.65 5.67
CA ALA A 7 -2.74 6.48 5.97
C ALA A 7 -3.54 7.60 5.32
N THR A 8 -4.50 7.22 4.48
CA THR A 8 -5.49 8.12 3.90
C THR A 8 -6.79 7.94 4.67
N ASN A 9 -7.30 9.04 5.22
CA ASN A 9 -8.52 9.06 6.02
C ASN A 9 -9.63 9.75 5.24
N ILE A 10 -10.76 9.06 5.07
CA ILE A 10 -12.01 9.66 4.62
C ILE A 10 -12.90 9.79 5.85
N VAL A 11 -13.20 11.03 6.23
CA VAL A 11 -13.96 11.35 7.44
C VAL A 11 -15.40 11.63 7.04
N PHE A 12 -16.34 10.88 7.63
CA PHE A 12 -17.76 11.04 7.38
C PHE A 12 -18.36 11.99 8.40
N LYS A 13 -19.36 12.80 8.04
CA LYS A 13 -20.01 13.71 9.00
C LYS A 13 -20.92 12.95 9.97
N LYS A 14 -21.53 11.85 9.53
CA LYS A 14 -22.41 11.00 10.32
C LYS A 14 -21.91 9.58 10.28
N GLN A 15 -21.95 8.88 11.42
CA GLN A 15 -21.54 7.48 11.50
C GLN A 15 -22.41 6.54 10.64
N GLN A 16 -23.69 6.91 10.48
CA GLN A 16 -24.68 6.15 9.72
C GLN A 16 -24.35 6.07 8.23
N ASP A 17 -23.56 7.01 7.70
CA ASP A 17 -23.21 7.05 6.28
C ASP A 17 -22.11 6.04 5.93
N LEU A 18 -21.21 5.74 6.88
CA LEU A 18 -20.08 4.84 6.66
C LEU A 18 -20.50 3.37 6.67
N LYS A 19 -21.32 2.94 7.65
CA LYS A 19 -21.72 1.53 7.82
C LYS A 19 -22.21 0.83 6.55
N PRO A 20 -23.22 1.34 5.82
CA PRO A 20 -23.74 0.67 4.63
C PRO A 20 -22.70 0.67 3.49
N LEU A 21 -21.96 1.77 3.34
CA LEU A 21 -20.96 1.92 2.30
C LEU A 21 -19.77 0.99 2.54
N TYR A 22 -19.33 0.87 3.79
CA TYR A 22 -18.22 0.02 4.18
C TYR A 22 -18.56 -1.46 4.06
N GLY A 23 -19.76 -1.88 4.48
CA GLY A 23 -20.23 -3.25 4.28
C GLY A 23 -20.19 -3.66 2.81
N HIS A 24 -20.74 -2.81 1.93
CA HIS A 24 -20.77 -3.08 0.49
C HIS A 24 -19.37 -3.10 -0.14
N LEU A 25 -18.49 -2.19 0.27
CA LEU A 25 -17.11 -2.15 -0.21
C LEU A 25 -16.35 -3.42 0.15
N ILE A 26 -16.53 -3.90 1.37
CA ILE A 26 -15.84 -5.08 1.88
C ILE A 26 -16.33 -6.35 1.18
N GLU A 27 -17.63 -6.53 1.07
CA GLU A 27 -18.24 -7.66 0.36
C GLU A 27 -17.72 -7.71 -1.08
N LYS A 28 -17.78 -6.59 -1.80
CA LYS A 28 -17.27 -6.51 -3.16
C LYS A 28 -15.76 -6.74 -3.24
N ALA A 29 -14.99 -6.22 -2.30
CA ALA A 29 -13.54 -6.39 -2.29
C ALA A 29 -13.14 -7.86 -2.11
N ILE A 30 -13.86 -8.62 -1.28
CA ILE A 30 -13.62 -10.06 -1.10
C ILE A 30 -13.87 -10.81 -2.42
N HIS A 31 -14.94 -10.47 -3.14
CA HIS A 31 -15.29 -11.15 -4.38
C HIS A 31 -14.51 -10.69 -5.62
N SER A 32 -14.00 -9.45 -5.60
CA SER A 32 -13.40 -8.82 -6.79
C SER A 32 -11.87 -8.72 -6.73
N VAL A 33 -11.26 -8.76 -5.54
CA VAL A 33 -9.80 -8.60 -5.40
C VAL A 33 -9.10 -9.95 -5.54
N ASN A 34 -8.56 -10.17 -6.73
CA ASN A 34 -7.68 -11.29 -7.04
C ASN A 34 -6.22 -10.96 -6.68
N PRO A 35 -5.34 -11.96 -6.52
CA PRO A 35 -3.89 -11.76 -6.33
C PRO A 35 -3.26 -10.83 -7.38
N GLU A 36 -3.73 -10.88 -8.63
CA GLU A 36 -3.27 -10.01 -9.72
C GLU A 36 -3.53 -8.52 -9.46
N ASN A 37 -4.66 -8.19 -8.82
CA ASN A 37 -4.99 -6.81 -8.45
C ASN A 37 -4.04 -6.30 -7.36
N ILE A 38 -3.64 -7.18 -6.43
CA ILE A 38 -2.67 -6.87 -5.37
C ILE A 38 -1.29 -6.63 -5.99
N ILE A 39 -0.87 -7.50 -6.92
CA ILE A 39 0.39 -7.34 -7.67
C ILE A 39 0.37 -6.03 -8.43
N THR A 40 -0.67 -5.76 -9.21
CA THR A 40 -0.77 -4.56 -10.05
C THR A 40 -0.78 -3.27 -9.21
N PHE A 41 -1.35 -3.31 -8.01
CA PHE A 41 -1.35 -2.17 -7.10
C PHE A 41 0.07 -1.84 -6.59
N PHE A 42 0.86 -2.85 -6.21
CA PHE A 42 2.21 -2.64 -5.67
C PHE A 42 3.30 -2.58 -6.75
N GLU A 43 3.13 -3.30 -7.85
CA GLU A 43 3.98 -3.29 -9.04
C GLU A 43 3.19 -2.68 -10.21
N LYS A 44 3.60 -1.49 -10.65
CA LYS A 44 3.02 -0.82 -11.85
C LYS A 44 2.99 -1.70 -13.12
N LYS A 45 3.71 -2.83 -13.14
CA LYS A 45 3.68 -3.86 -14.18
C LYS A 45 3.78 -5.23 -13.54
N MET A 46 2.86 -6.13 -13.88
CA MET A 46 2.87 -7.52 -13.44
C MET A 46 4.17 -8.21 -13.89
N HIS A 47 5.07 -8.51 -12.95
CA HIS A 47 6.20 -9.38 -13.24
C HIS A 47 5.80 -10.83 -12.97
N TRP A 48 5.68 -11.63 -14.03
CA TRP A 48 5.39 -13.08 -13.94
C TRP A 48 6.40 -13.88 -13.09
N LYS A 49 7.56 -13.28 -12.77
CA LYS A 49 8.61 -13.82 -11.90
C LYS A 49 8.45 -13.45 -10.42
N TYR A 50 7.36 -12.82 -10.00
CA TYR A 50 7.17 -12.49 -8.59
C TYR A 50 6.93 -13.77 -7.78
N GLU A 51 7.97 -14.25 -7.09
CA GLU A 51 7.95 -15.44 -6.22
C GLU A 51 7.55 -15.14 -4.76
N GLY A 52 7.16 -13.89 -4.45
CA GLY A 52 6.83 -13.51 -3.09
C GLY A 52 5.43 -13.96 -2.65
N GLU A 53 5.25 -14.15 -1.34
CA GLU A 53 3.94 -14.50 -0.78
C GLU A 53 2.92 -13.38 -1.00
N ILE A 54 1.74 -13.75 -1.51
CA ILE A 54 0.57 -12.87 -1.64
C ILE A 54 -0.49 -13.40 -0.68
N GLY A 55 -0.96 -12.53 0.21
CA GLY A 55 -1.95 -12.87 1.22
C GLY A 55 -3.16 -11.95 1.14
N ASN A 56 -4.35 -12.54 1.29
CA ASN A 56 -5.58 -11.80 1.57
C ASN A 56 -6.08 -12.25 2.95
N ASN A 57 -6.18 -11.31 3.88
CA ASN A 57 -6.67 -11.54 5.23
C ASN A 57 -7.88 -10.65 5.46
N TYR A 58 -9.04 -11.29 5.53
CA TYR A 58 -10.28 -10.65 5.92
C TYR A 58 -10.57 -10.96 7.39
N HIS A 59 -10.92 -9.95 8.15
CA HIS A 59 -11.27 -10.09 9.56
C HIS A 59 -12.54 -9.30 9.87
N VAL A 60 -13.51 -9.93 10.53
CA VAL A 60 -14.76 -9.31 10.98
C VAL A 60 -14.90 -9.53 12.47
N SER A 61 -15.09 -8.45 13.20
CA SER A 61 -15.50 -8.45 14.59
C SER A 61 -16.74 -7.58 14.76
N LEU A 62 -17.46 -7.75 15.87
CA LEU A 62 -18.65 -6.96 16.23
C LEU A 62 -18.39 -5.45 16.21
N GLU A 63 -17.15 -5.05 16.50
CA GLU A 63 -16.74 -3.65 16.63
C GLU A 63 -16.08 -3.07 15.37
N SER A 64 -15.51 -3.91 14.49
CA SER A 64 -14.91 -3.48 13.22
C SER A 64 -14.65 -4.65 12.29
N SER A 65 -14.85 -4.44 10.99
CA SER A 65 -14.29 -5.31 9.95
C SER A 65 -13.05 -4.66 9.34
N ARG A 66 -12.12 -5.48 8.84
CA ARG A 66 -10.89 -5.06 8.17
C ARG A 66 -10.62 -6.01 7.01
N ILE A 67 -10.24 -5.45 5.87
CA ILE A 67 -9.59 -6.21 4.80
C ILE A 67 -8.11 -5.81 4.73
N LYS A 68 -7.24 -6.82 4.65
CA LYS A 68 -5.80 -6.64 4.50
C LYS A 68 -5.32 -7.46 3.31
N HIS A 69 -4.70 -6.79 2.35
CA HIS A 69 -3.94 -7.43 1.30
C HIS A 69 -2.45 -7.25 1.58
N SER A 70 -1.68 -8.32 1.50
CA SER A 70 -0.24 -8.31 1.70
C SER A 70 0.48 -8.90 0.50
N MET A 71 1.62 -8.33 0.19
CA MET A 71 2.54 -8.78 -0.85
C MET A 71 3.95 -8.67 -0.27
N GLY A 72 4.50 -9.81 0.16
CA GLY A 72 5.77 -9.89 0.87
C GLY A 72 5.83 -8.93 2.07
N LYS A 73 6.75 -7.96 2.01
CA LYS A 73 7.01 -6.96 3.07
C LYS A 73 6.11 -5.71 2.98
N SER A 74 5.13 -5.72 2.09
CA SER A 74 4.20 -4.62 1.85
C SER A 74 2.78 -5.06 2.12
N SER A 75 1.95 -4.15 2.63
CA SER A 75 0.53 -4.44 2.82
C SER A 75 -0.33 -3.20 2.71
N ILE A 76 -1.56 -3.39 2.24
CA ILE A 76 -2.63 -2.39 2.30
C ILE A 76 -3.74 -2.94 3.18
N LYS A 77 -4.27 -2.11 4.06
CA LYS A 77 -5.33 -2.43 5.00
C LYS A 77 -6.39 -1.36 4.89
N MET A 78 -7.64 -1.76 4.84
CA MET A 78 -8.77 -0.86 4.95
C MET A 78 -9.59 -1.27 6.15
N TYR A 79 -9.95 -0.28 6.98
CA TYR A 79 -10.79 -0.50 8.14
C TYR A 79 -11.62 0.73 8.48
N ASP A 80 -12.74 0.47 9.13
CA ASP A 80 -13.51 1.49 9.83
C ASP A 80 -12.85 1.77 11.18
N LYS A 81 -12.55 3.05 11.42
CA LYS A 81 -12.05 3.56 12.69
C LYS A 81 -13.14 4.44 13.33
N PHE A 82 -13.64 3.98 14.48
CA PHE A 82 -14.65 4.66 15.31
C PHE A 82 -16.00 4.91 14.61
N ALA A 83 -16.40 4.05 13.67
CA ALA A 83 -17.64 4.19 12.90
C ALA A 83 -17.75 5.50 12.13
N HIS A 84 -16.64 6.21 11.91
CA HIS A 84 -16.64 7.59 11.44
C HIS A 84 -15.53 7.89 10.43
N ILE A 85 -14.44 7.12 10.48
CA ILE A 85 -13.27 7.32 9.63
C ILE A 85 -13.04 6.04 8.86
N PHE A 86 -13.21 6.10 7.54
CA PHE A 86 -12.72 5.05 6.67
C PHE A 86 -11.23 5.28 6.43
N ARG A 87 -10.40 4.39 6.96
CA ARG A 87 -8.95 4.50 6.87
C ARG A 87 -8.40 3.45 5.90
N ILE A 88 -7.64 3.94 4.94
CA ILE A 88 -6.82 3.13 4.04
C ILE A 88 -5.37 3.33 4.48
N GLU A 89 -4.75 2.27 4.97
CA GLU A 89 -3.38 2.25 5.47
C GLU A 89 -2.52 1.39 4.55
N THR A 90 -1.41 1.94 4.08
CA THR A 90 -0.40 1.22 3.29
C THR A 90 0.91 1.19 4.08
N THR A 91 1.35 -0.01 4.41
CA THR A 91 2.61 -0.30 5.08
C THR A 91 3.61 -0.82 4.06
N LEU A 92 4.79 -0.21 4.02
CA LEU A 92 5.92 -0.59 3.18
C LEU A 92 7.15 -0.79 4.08
N ASN A 93 7.44 -2.04 4.42
CA ASN A 93 8.64 -2.38 5.21
C ASN A 93 9.88 -2.47 4.31
N ASP A 94 9.69 -2.61 3.00
CA ASP A 94 10.77 -2.56 2.01
C ASP A 94 10.45 -1.71 0.80
N VAL A 95 11.00 -0.49 0.78
CA VAL A 95 10.85 0.43 -0.36
C VAL A 95 11.75 0.10 -1.54
N THR A 96 12.78 -0.75 -1.36
CA THR A 96 13.75 -1.06 -2.43
C THR A 96 13.10 -1.73 -3.65
N PHE A 97 11.92 -2.29 -3.44
CA PHE A 97 11.02 -2.81 -4.45
C PHE A 97 10.62 -1.76 -5.50
N PHE A 98 10.44 -0.51 -5.08
CA PHE A 98 10.10 0.57 -5.99
C PHE A 98 11.34 1.14 -6.65
N LYS A 99 11.29 1.30 -7.96
CA LYS A 99 12.28 2.04 -8.73
C LYS A 99 11.83 3.48 -8.93
N HIS A 100 12.80 4.38 -8.94
CA HIS A 100 12.57 5.78 -9.30
C HIS A 100 13.77 6.30 -10.06
N TYR A 101 13.50 7.28 -10.91
CA TYR A 101 14.54 8.00 -11.63
C TYR A 101 15.21 9.00 -10.68
N ARG A 102 16.52 8.87 -10.50
CA ARG A 102 17.33 9.82 -9.74
C ARG A 102 18.75 9.89 -10.26
N GLU A 103 19.44 10.95 -9.83
CA GLU A 103 20.88 11.07 -9.98
C GLU A 103 21.58 10.05 -9.08
N VAL A 104 22.51 9.30 -9.67
CA VAL A 104 23.38 8.38 -8.97
C VAL A 104 24.80 8.86 -9.14
N ILE A 105 25.42 9.24 -8.03
CA ILE A 105 26.84 9.59 -7.95
C ILE A 105 27.63 8.28 -7.85
N HIS A 106 28.61 8.11 -8.72
CA HIS A 106 29.53 6.98 -8.74
C HIS A 106 30.80 7.29 -7.97
N CYS A 107 31.60 6.26 -7.66
CA CYS A 107 32.83 6.42 -6.89
C CYS A 107 33.91 7.27 -7.61
N ASP A 108 33.82 7.37 -8.95
CA ASP A 108 34.70 8.20 -9.79
C ASP A 108 34.28 9.68 -9.83
N GLY A 109 33.24 10.06 -9.08
CA GLY A 109 32.70 11.42 -9.03
C GLY A 109 31.76 11.76 -10.20
N SER A 110 31.59 10.86 -11.17
CA SER A 110 30.60 11.05 -12.23
C SER A 110 29.18 10.89 -11.68
N SER A 111 28.21 11.57 -12.29
CA SER A 111 26.80 11.39 -11.97
C SER A 111 26.02 10.96 -13.19
N THR A 112 25.15 9.96 -13.01
CA THR A 112 24.24 9.54 -14.08
C THR A 112 22.81 9.48 -13.59
N GLN A 113 21.90 9.92 -14.45
CA GLN A 113 20.47 9.80 -14.21
C GLN A 113 20.02 8.41 -14.64
N LYS A 114 19.60 7.59 -13.67
CA LYS A 114 19.12 6.24 -13.95
C LYS A 114 17.97 5.83 -13.05
N GLU A 115 17.14 4.94 -13.57
CA GLU A 115 16.09 4.31 -12.78
C GLU A 115 16.72 3.27 -11.84
N VAL A 116 16.64 3.52 -10.53
CA VAL A 116 17.22 2.66 -9.50
C VAL A 116 16.25 2.44 -8.35
N SER A 117 16.44 1.33 -7.65
CA SER A 117 15.73 1.03 -6.41
C SER A 117 15.82 2.17 -5.41
N MET A 118 14.69 2.47 -4.77
CA MET A 118 14.63 3.44 -3.68
C MET A 118 15.53 3.00 -2.53
N LYS A 119 16.11 3.98 -1.84
CA LYS A 119 16.90 3.72 -0.62
C LYS A 119 15.98 3.83 0.59
N LYS A 120 16.26 3.08 1.66
CA LYS A 120 15.56 3.22 2.94
C LYS A 120 16.03 4.48 3.68
N ASN A 121 15.72 5.67 3.16
CA ASN A 121 16.12 6.97 3.72
C ASN A 121 15.03 8.06 3.54
N ILE A 122 15.03 9.09 4.40
CA ILE A 122 14.00 10.17 4.43
C ILE A 122 13.78 10.81 3.04
N TYR A 123 14.84 10.97 2.25
CA TYR A 123 14.77 11.50 0.89
C TYR A 123 13.88 10.70 -0.06
N SER A 124 13.71 9.39 0.17
CA SER A 124 12.81 8.56 -0.62
C SER A 124 11.33 8.78 -0.31
N LEU A 125 10.95 9.67 0.63
CA LEU A 125 9.53 9.94 0.97
C LEU A 125 8.79 10.63 -0.17
N ARG A 126 9.37 11.71 -0.71
CA ARG A 126 8.77 12.46 -1.81
C ARG A 126 8.51 11.62 -3.06
N PRO A 127 9.48 10.83 -3.57
CA PRO A 127 9.21 9.99 -4.72
C PRO A 127 8.27 8.84 -4.38
N LEU A 128 8.24 8.33 -3.14
CA LEU A 128 7.31 7.29 -2.73
C LEU A 128 5.85 7.75 -2.74
N ARG A 129 5.57 8.98 -2.30
CA ARG A 129 4.24 9.63 -2.39
C ARG A 129 3.77 9.87 -3.84
N LYS A 130 4.64 9.73 -4.83
CA LYS A 130 4.23 9.79 -6.25
C LYS A 130 3.85 8.43 -6.81
N ILE A 131 4.13 7.37 -6.07
CA ILE A 131 3.91 5.98 -6.48
C ILE A 131 2.71 5.39 -5.73
N VAL A 132 2.61 5.69 -4.44
CA VAL A 132 1.47 5.39 -3.55
C VAL A 132 0.59 6.62 -3.44
#